data_AF-A0A7Y0GE49-F1
#
_entry.id   AF-A0A7Y0GE49-F1
#
_cell.length_a   1.000
_cell.length_b   1.000
_cell.length_c   1.000
_cell.angle_alpha   90.00
_cell.angle_beta   90.00
_cell.angle_gamma   90.00
#
_symmetry.space_group_name_H-M   'P 1'
#
loop_
_entity.id
_entity.type
_entity.pdbx_description
1 polymer ?
#
loop_
_entity_poly.entity_id
_entity_poly.type
_entity_poly.pdbx_seq_one_letter_code
_entity_poly.pdbx_strand_id
1 'polypeptide(L)'
;MATTFLPFELGGLTGDNLKNVDLVRGKFNEALQAVNVRDAEIQRLSNVNGALQKQFTEANRLVTARSDEVTGLRQELAVQAGRVQELRNQLEQLAIKVPKIGVQDLVSQFKGNIDRINADVISRKTTGMLVDSVEVEVRGGIDVSDGLRITQLPPSALGETSVSVLKFSLRPTSALKIVEDDDARPR
;
A
#
# COMPACT_ATOMS: atom_id res chain seq x y z
N MET A 1 50.70 19.58 -4.09
CA MET A 1 52.17 19.64 -4.21
C MET A 1 52.75 19.38 -2.83
N ALA A 2 53.72 18.48 -2.70
CA ALA A 2 54.37 18.22 -1.42
C ALA A 2 55.37 19.34 -1.12
N THR A 3 55.31 19.92 0.08
CA THR A 3 56.26 20.94 0.52
C THR A 3 57.61 20.30 0.79
N THR A 4 58.65 20.70 0.06
CA THR A 4 60.01 20.20 0.24
C THR A 4 60.69 20.96 1.38
N PHE A 5 60.97 20.29 2.49
CA PHE A 5 61.77 20.85 3.56
C PHE A 5 63.25 20.73 3.21
N LEU A 6 63.94 21.86 3.13
CA LEU A 6 65.39 21.87 3.01
C LEU A 6 66.01 21.52 4.37
N PRO A 7 66.85 20.48 4.48
CA PRO A 7 67.59 20.21 5.70
C PRO A 7 68.58 21.34 5.97
N PHE A 8 68.58 21.85 7.20
CA PHE A 8 69.62 22.76 7.68
C PHE A 8 70.74 21.92 8.27
N GLU A 9 71.84 21.80 7.53
CA GLU A 9 73.02 21.04 7.94
C GLU A 9 73.99 21.94 8.72
N LEU A 10 74.15 21.66 10.02
CA LEU A 10 75.16 22.31 10.88
C LEU A 10 76.58 21.73 10.69
N GLY A 11 76.71 20.63 9.96
CA GLY A 11 77.98 19.93 9.76
C GLY A 11 79.04 20.83 9.12
N GLY A 12 80.21 20.93 9.76
CA GLY A 12 81.37 21.67 9.22
C GLY A 12 81.61 23.08 9.80
N LEU A 13 80.78 23.53 10.74
CA LEU A 13 81.03 24.77 11.48
C LEU A 13 82.07 24.54 12.60
N THR A 14 83.32 24.93 12.36
CA THR A 14 84.39 24.94 13.36
C THR A 14 84.56 26.35 13.95
N GLY A 15 85.20 26.46 15.13
CA GLY A 15 85.41 27.75 15.81
C GLY A 15 86.15 28.80 14.96
N ASP A 16 87.01 28.37 14.03
CA ASP A 16 87.68 29.27 13.10
C ASP A 16 86.80 29.69 11.91
N ASN A 17 85.96 28.79 11.41
CA ASN A 17 85.00 29.10 10.34
C ASN A 17 83.91 30.08 10.79
N LEU A 18 83.55 30.08 12.08
CA LEU A 18 82.59 31.02 12.66
C LEU A 18 83.10 32.47 12.72
N LYS A 19 84.41 32.71 12.55
CA LYS A 19 84.97 34.06 12.43
C LYS A 19 84.75 34.65 11.03
N ASN A 20 84.42 33.82 10.03
CA ASN A 20 84.09 34.28 8.68
C ASN A 20 82.64 34.78 8.63
N VAL A 21 82.49 36.11 8.59
CA VAL A 21 81.19 36.80 8.60
C VAL A 21 80.30 36.39 7.43
N ASP A 22 80.86 36.16 6.24
CA ASP A 22 80.07 35.81 5.05
C ASP A 22 79.53 34.37 5.15
N LEU A 23 80.30 33.45 5.72
CA LEU A 23 79.84 32.08 5.99
C LEU A 23 78.70 32.08 7.01
N VAL A 24 78.85 32.80 8.13
CA VAL A 24 77.82 32.90 9.17
C VAL A 24 76.54 33.52 8.61
N ARG A 25 76.66 34.59 7.81
CA ARG A 25 75.52 35.23 7.15
C ARG A 25 74.83 34.27 6.16
N GLY A 26 75.60 33.50 5.39
CA GLY A 26 75.07 32.47 4.50
C GLY A 26 74.25 31.41 5.23
N LYS A 27 74.80 30.85 6.32
CA LYS A 27 74.11 29.84 7.14
C LYS A 27 72.89 30.40 7.86
N PHE A 28 72.95 31.63 8.33
CA PHE A 28 71.80 32.30 8.92
C PHE A 28 70.67 32.48 7.89
N ASN A 29 71.00 32.87 6.66
CA ASN A 29 70.01 33.00 5.58
C ASN A 29 69.39 31.65 5.20
N GLU A 30 70.18 30.57 5.13
CA GLU A 30 69.67 29.21 4.92
C GLU A 30 68.69 28.79 6.03
N ALA A 31 69.04 29.04 7.29
CA ALA A 31 68.18 28.74 8.43
C ALA A 31 66.87 29.54 8.39
N LEU A 32 66.93 30.84 8.06
CA LEU A 32 65.74 31.68 7.89
C LEU A 32 64.82 31.16 6.78
N GLN A 33 65.38 30.74 5.64
CA GLN A 33 64.58 30.16 4.57
C GLN A 33 63.89 28.87 4.99
N ALA A 34 64.60 27.98 5.71
CA ALA A 34 64.02 26.74 6.21
C ALA A 34 62.88 26.98 7.22
N VAL A 35 63.03 27.98 8.11
CA VAL A 35 61.97 28.39 9.05
C VAL A 35 60.76 28.94 8.30
N ASN A 36 60.96 29.84 7.33
CA ASN A 36 59.86 30.41 6.55
C ASN A 36 59.03 29.34 5.81
N VAL A 37 59.69 28.32 5.24
CA VAL A 37 59.00 27.19 4.60
C VAL A 37 58.19 26.38 5.61
N ARG A 38 58.73 26.16 6.81
CA ARG A 38 58.02 25.47 7.90
C ARG A 38 56.81 26.26 8.38
N ASP A 39 56.94 27.57 8.58
CA ASP A 39 55.84 28.42 9.03
C ASP A 39 54.71 28.46 8.01
N ALA A 40 55.04 28.54 6.72
CA ALA A 40 54.06 28.46 5.65
C ALA A 40 53.32 27.10 5.65
N GLU A 41 54.03 26.00 5.88
CA GLU A 41 53.42 24.68 5.96
C GLU A 41 52.56 24.50 7.23
N ILE A 42 52.99 25.05 8.37
CA ILE A 42 52.19 25.06 9.60
C ILE A 42 50.89 25.83 9.38
N GLN A 43 50.95 27.00 8.74
CA GLN A 43 49.75 27.77 8.39
C GLN A 43 48.84 26.99 7.44
N ARG A 44 49.41 26.34 6.42
CA ARG A 44 48.64 25.50 5.48
C ARG A 44 47.93 24.36 6.22
N LEU A 45 48.64 23.63 7.07
CA LEU A 45 48.08 22.52 7.86
C LEU A 45 47.01 23.01 8.84
N SER A 46 47.22 24.17 9.46
CA SER A 46 46.22 24.80 10.34
C SER A 46 44.92 25.12 9.59
N ASN A 47 45.03 25.67 8.38
CA ASN A 47 43.88 25.96 7.52
C ASN A 47 43.14 24.67 7.09
N VAL A 48 43.90 23.63 6.71
CA VAL A 48 43.32 22.32 6.35
C VAL A 48 42.60 21.71 7.55
N ASN A 49 43.20 21.75 8.74
CA ASN A 49 42.58 21.23 9.95
C ASN A 49 41.29 22.00 10.29
N GLY A 50 41.30 23.33 10.16
CA GLY A 50 40.10 24.15 10.33
C GLY A 50 38.99 23.81 9.34
N ALA A 51 39.33 23.50 8.08
CA ALA A 51 38.35 23.05 7.08
C ALA A 51 37.78 21.66 7.43
N LEU A 52 38.63 20.73 7.84
CA LEU A 52 38.22 19.38 8.25
C LEU A 52 37.32 19.42 9.50
N GLN A 53 37.62 20.27 10.48
CA GLN A 53 36.76 20.44 11.66
C GLN A 53 35.37 20.96 11.31
N LYS A 54 35.26 21.89 10.35
CA LYS A 54 33.97 22.38 9.85
C LYS A 54 33.20 21.26 9.15
N GLN A 55 33.84 20.51 8.26
CA GLN A 55 33.24 19.36 7.58
C GLN A 55 32.78 18.29 8.57
N PHE A 56 33.59 17.98 9.59
CA PHE A 56 33.22 17.03 10.64
C PHE A 56 31.99 17.50 11.42
N THR A 57 31.93 18.78 11.79
CA THR A 57 30.80 19.37 12.51
C THR A 57 29.52 19.30 11.68
N GLU A 58 29.60 19.60 10.39
CA GLU A 58 28.48 19.53 9.46
C GLU A 58 27.99 18.09 9.25
N ALA A 59 28.92 17.15 9.03
CA ALA A 59 28.60 15.74 8.91
C ALA A 59 27.92 15.21 10.18
N ASN A 60 28.39 15.61 11.37
CA ASN A 60 27.79 15.19 12.62
C ASN A 60 26.34 15.71 12.77
N ARG A 61 26.09 16.97 12.39
CA ARG A 61 24.73 17.55 12.36
C ARG A 61 23.82 16.78 11.42
N LEU A 62 24.31 16.42 10.23
CA LEU A 62 23.54 15.65 9.25
C LEU A 62 23.19 14.26 9.78
N VAL A 63 24.14 13.59 10.44
CA VAL A 63 23.91 12.28 11.08
C VAL A 63 22.83 12.38 12.15
N THR A 64 22.88 13.39 13.02
CA THR A 64 21.84 13.62 14.03
C THR A 64 20.47 13.82 13.39
N ALA A 65 20.36 14.71 12.41
CA ALA A 65 19.10 14.98 11.71
C ALA A 65 18.52 13.71 11.04
N ARG A 66 19.37 12.90 10.40
CA ARG A 66 18.95 11.62 9.80
C ARG A 66 18.53 10.60 10.84
N SER A 67 19.17 10.57 12.01
CA SER A 67 18.78 9.69 13.12
C SER A 67 17.40 10.03 13.65
N ASP A 68 17.09 11.32 13.77
CA ASP A 68 15.77 11.81 14.20
C ASP A 68 14.69 11.46 13.17
N GLU A 69 14.97 11.66 11.88
CA GLU A 69 14.08 11.29 10.77
C GLU A 69 13.76 9.78 10.77
N VAL A 70 14.78 8.93 10.92
CA VAL A 70 14.59 7.46 11.01
C VAL A 70 13.75 7.09 12.22
N THR A 71 13.92 7.78 13.34
CA THR A 71 13.12 7.55 14.55
C THR A 71 11.65 7.92 14.32
N GLY A 72 11.39 9.07 13.68
CA GLY A 72 10.04 9.48 13.29
C GLY A 72 9.36 8.48 12.35
N LEU A 73 10.07 8.06 11.30
CA LEU A 73 9.55 7.05 10.34
C LEU A 73 9.24 5.71 11.01
N ARG A 74 10.04 5.29 11.99
CA ARG A 74 9.75 4.07 12.77
C ARG A 74 8.46 4.19 13.60
N GLN A 75 8.19 5.37 14.16
CA GLN A 75 6.95 5.61 14.89
C GLN A 75 5.74 5.60 13.95
N GLU A 76 5.84 6.27 12.79
CA GLU A 76 4.79 6.27 11.78
C GLU A 76 4.49 4.85 11.27
N LEU A 77 5.54 4.05 11.01
CA LEU A 77 5.39 2.66 10.59
C LEU A 77 4.66 1.82 11.65
N ALA A 78 4.97 2.02 12.94
CA ALA A 78 4.29 1.32 14.03
C ALA A 78 2.79 1.69 14.09
N VAL A 79 2.45 2.98 13.91
CA VAL A 79 1.06 3.44 13.85
C VAL A 79 0.33 2.82 12.66
N GLN A 80 0.95 2.78 11.48
CA GLN A 80 0.36 2.16 10.29
C GLN A 80 0.16 0.65 10.47
N ALA A 81 1.13 -0.05 11.06
CA ALA A 81 1.00 -1.48 11.36
C ALA A 81 -0.19 -1.75 12.31
N GLY A 82 -0.39 -0.90 13.32
CA GLY A 82 -1.56 -0.95 14.20
C GLY A 82 -2.88 -0.77 13.44
N ARG A 83 -2.94 0.23 12.55
CA ARG A 83 -4.12 0.48 11.71
C ARG A 83 -4.43 -0.67 10.74
N VAL A 84 -3.40 -1.28 10.15
CA VAL A 84 -3.56 -2.47 9.29
C VAL A 84 -4.14 -3.63 10.09
N GLN A 85 -3.66 -3.86 11.31
CA GLN A 85 -4.19 -4.92 12.17
C GLN A 85 -5.66 -4.66 12.54
N GLU A 86 -6.00 -3.41 12.87
CA GLU A 86 -7.39 -3.03 13.18
C GLU A 86 -8.32 -3.24 11.97
N LEU A 87 -7.93 -2.79 10.78
CA LEU A 87 -8.69 -2.99 9.55
C LEU A 87 -8.85 -4.49 9.23
N ARG A 88 -7.81 -5.29 9.47
CA ARG A 88 -7.85 -6.74 9.29
C ARG A 88 -8.87 -7.39 10.23
N ASN A 89 -8.89 -6.99 11.49
CA ASN A 89 -9.87 -7.46 12.47
C ASN A 89 -11.30 -7.05 12.07
N GLN A 90 -11.50 -5.80 11.59
CA GLN A 90 -12.79 -5.32 11.10
C GLN A 90 -13.28 -6.13 9.89
N LEU A 91 -12.38 -6.44 8.95
CA LEU A 91 -12.69 -7.25 7.77
C LEU A 91 -13.11 -8.68 8.16
N GLU A 92 -12.41 -9.29 9.11
CA GLU A 92 -12.75 -10.62 9.63
C GLU A 92 -14.13 -10.63 10.31
N GLN A 93 -14.44 -9.60 11.12
CA GLN A 93 -15.76 -9.46 11.73
C GLN A 93 -16.88 -9.28 10.69
N LEU A 94 -16.63 -8.50 9.63
CA LEU A 94 -17.58 -8.34 8.53
C LEU A 94 -17.80 -9.66 7.80
N ALA A 95 -16.73 -10.40 7.48
CA ALA A 95 -16.82 -11.70 6.81
C ALA A 95 -17.64 -12.73 7.61
N ILE A 96 -17.57 -12.68 8.95
CA ILE A 96 -18.37 -13.55 9.84
C ILE A 96 -19.83 -13.09 9.92
N LYS A 97 -20.10 -11.79 9.80
CA LYS A 97 -21.43 -11.19 10.03
C LYS A 97 -22.31 -11.03 8.79
N VAL A 98 -21.84 -11.30 7.57
CA VAL A 98 -22.73 -11.31 6.40
C VAL A 98 -23.65 -12.53 6.52
N PRO A 99 -24.98 -12.35 6.72
CA PRO A 99 -25.91 -13.46 6.73
C PRO A 99 -25.91 -14.07 5.32
N LYS A 100 -25.29 -15.23 5.18
CA LYS A 100 -25.40 -16.05 3.98
C LYS A 100 -26.80 -16.66 3.97
N ILE A 101 -27.79 -15.91 3.49
CA ILE A 101 -29.02 -16.55 3.01
C ILE A 101 -28.58 -17.44 1.86
N GLY A 102 -28.70 -18.76 2.04
CA GLY A 102 -28.42 -19.69 0.98
C GLY A 102 -29.34 -19.37 -0.21
N VAL A 103 -28.82 -19.47 -1.42
CA VAL A 103 -29.63 -19.35 -2.65
C VAL A 103 -30.87 -20.26 -2.56
N GLN A 104 -30.73 -21.44 -1.94
CA GLN A 104 -31.81 -22.37 -1.68
C GLN A 104 -32.91 -21.81 -0.74
N ASP A 105 -32.54 -21.06 0.30
CA ASP A 105 -33.49 -20.41 1.22
C ASP A 105 -34.24 -19.29 0.50
N LEU A 106 -33.53 -18.51 -0.31
CA LEU A 106 -34.13 -17.43 -1.11
C LEU A 106 -35.12 -17.99 -2.15
N VAL A 107 -34.76 -19.06 -2.85
CA VAL A 107 -35.63 -19.77 -3.79
C VAL A 107 -36.85 -20.36 -3.07
N SER A 108 -36.66 -20.94 -1.88
CA SER A 108 -37.76 -21.51 -1.08
C SER A 108 -38.76 -20.45 -0.64
N GLN A 109 -38.28 -19.29 -0.17
CA GLN A 109 -39.14 -18.14 0.17
C GLN A 109 -39.89 -17.62 -1.05
N PHE A 110 -39.23 -17.52 -2.20
CA PHE A 110 -39.84 -17.05 -3.44
C PHE A 110 -40.94 -17.99 -3.93
N LYS A 111 -40.69 -19.31 -3.89
CA LYS A 111 -41.69 -20.34 -4.21
C LYS A 111 -42.91 -20.24 -3.29
N GLY A 112 -42.70 -20.13 -1.97
CA GLY A 112 -43.79 -19.98 -1.01
C GLY A 112 -44.60 -18.68 -1.16
N ASN A 113 -44.01 -17.61 -1.71
CA ASN A 113 -44.75 -16.40 -2.08
C ASN A 113 -45.59 -16.62 -3.34
N ILE A 114 -45.05 -17.30 -4.35
CA ILE A 114 -45.75 -17.63 -5.59
C ILE A 114 -46.95 -18.54 -5.33
N ASP A 115 -46.77 -19.58 -4.52
CA ASP A 115 -47.85 -20.50 -4.17
C ASP A 115 -49.01 -19.78 -3.47
N ARG A 116 -48.70 -18.82 -2.59
CA ARG A 116 -49.70 -17.93 -1.97
C ARG A 116 -50.42 -17.05 -2.97
N ILE A 117 -49.69 -16.40 -3.89
CA ILE A 117 -50.29 -15.55 -4.93
C ILE A 117 -51.19 -16.38 -5.85
N ASN A 118 -50.74 -17.56 -6.28
CA ASN A 118 -51.52 -18.47 -7.10
C ASN A 118 -52.81 -18.92 -6.36
N ALA A 119 -52.72 -19.25 -5.08
CA ALA A 119 -53.88 -19.61 -4.26
C ALA A 119 -54.87 -18.44 -4.11
N ASP A 120 -54.38 -17.21 -3.97
CA ASP A 120 -55.19 -16.00 -3.94
C ASP A 120 -55.91 -15.74 -5.27
N VAL A 121 -55.23 -15.91 -6.41
CA VAL A 121 -55.84 -15.75 -7.74
C VAL A 121 -56.93 -16.81 -7.98
N ILE A 122 -56.68 -18.06 -7.60
CA ILE A 122 -57.64 -19.16 -7.70
C ILE A 122 -58.85 -18.91 -6.80
N SER A 123 -58.63 -18.55 -5.53
CA SER A 123 -59.71 -18.36 -4.55
C SER A 123 -60.61 -17.16 -4.89
N ARG A 124 -60.03 -16.08 -5.44
CA ARG A 124 -60.77 -14.89 -5.89
C ARG A 124 -61.44 -15.08 -7.25
N LYS A 125 -61.32 -16.25 -7.89
CA LYS A 125 -61.84 -16.55 -9.25
C LYS A 125 -61.50 -15.46 -10.27
N THR A 126 -60.34 -14.83 -10.09
CA THR A 126 -59.93 -13.71 -10.94
C THR A 126 -59.36 -14.27 -12.23
N THR A 127 -59.83 -13.77 -13.38
CA THR A 127 -59.29 -14.14 -14.69
C THR A 127 -57.85 -13.63 -14.80
N GLY A 128 -56.89 -14.49 -15.12
CA GLY A 128 -55.48 -14.12 -15.13
C GLY A 128 -54.53 -15.25 -15.52
N MET A 129 -53.24 -15.03 -15.27
CA MET A 129 -52.19 -16.04 -15.46
C MET A 129 -51.65 -16.49 -14.11
N LEU A 130 -51.55 -17.81 -13.91
CA LEU A 130 -50.87 -18.43 -12.79
C LEU A 130 -49.42 -18.70 -13.16
N VAL A 131 -48.53 -18.63 -12.19
CA VAL A 131 -47.15 -19.09 -12.37
C VAL A 131 -47.13 -20.61 -12.23
N ASP A 132 -46.75 -21.32 -13.28
CA ASP A 132 -46.69 -22.78 -13.32
C ASP A 132 -45.32 -23.31 -12.88
N SER A 133 -44.25 -22.68 -13.35
CA SER A 133 -42.88 -22.99 -12.93
C SER A 133 -42.00 -21.75 -12.91
N VAL A 134 -40.98 -21.78 -12.06
CA VAL A 134 -39.91 -20.78 -12.01
C VAL A 134 -38.59 -21.49 -12.17
N GLU A 135 -37.86 -21.14 -13.22
CA GLU A 135 -36.49 -21.56 -13.42
C GLU A 135 -35.56 -20.44 -12.94
N VAL A 136 -34.64 -20.79 -12.05
CA VAL A 136 -33.63 -19.88 -11.52
C VAL A 136 -32.28 -20.31 -12.03
N GLU A 137 -31.68 -19.49 -12.90
CA GLU A 137 -30.31 -19.67 -13.35
C GLU A 137 -29.40 -18.75 -12.55
N VAL A 138 -28.69 -19.32 -11.57
CA VAL A 138 -27.75 -18.58 -10.73
C VAL A 138 -26.37 -18.66 -11.35
N ARG A 139 -25.95 -17.59 -12.02
CA ARG A 139 -24.61 -17.48 -12.59
C ARG A 139 -23.66 -16.96 -11.51
N GLY A 140 -23.01 -17.88 -10.81
CA GLY A 140 -21.85 -17.58 -9.96
C GLY A 140 -20.56 -17.58 -10.79
N GLY A 141 -19.58 -16.79 -10.37
CA GLY A 141 -18.24 -16.86 -10.93
C GLY A 141 -17.23 -17.39 -9.91
N ILE A 142 -16.04 -17.72 -10.38
CA ILE A 142 -14.92 -18.08 -9.53
C ILE A 142 -14.06 -16.82 -9.41
N ASP A 143 -13.99 -16.25 -8.21
CA ASP A 143 -13.01 -15.19 -7.91
C ASP A 143 -11.66 -15.87 -7.62
N VAL A 144 -10.66 -15.59 -8.46
CA VAL A 144 -9.31 -16.17 -8.39
C VAL A 144 -8.29 -15.20 -7.77
N SER A 145 -8.72 -14.04 -7.30
CA SER A 145 -7.82 -13.00 -6.77
C SER A 145 -7.14 -13.42 -5.46
N ASP A 146 -7.73 -14.36 -4.70
CA ASP A 146 -7.22 -14.84 -3.39
C ASP A 146 -7.47 -16.35 -3.18
N GLY A 147 -7.36 -17.13 -4.27
CA GLY A 147 -7.59 -18.58 -4.29
C GLY A 147 -8.99 -19.00 -4.76
N LEU A 148 -9.16 -20.28 -5.10
CA LEU A 148 -10.40 -20.84 -5.66
C LEU A 148 -11.55 -20.80 -4.65
N ARG A 149 -12.40 -19.78 -4.71
CA ARG A 149 -13.66 -19.71 -3.96
C ARG A 149 -14.82 -19.47 -4.93
N ILE A 150 -15.91 -20.23 -4.74
CA ILE A 150 -17.18 -19.98 -5.42
C ILE A 150 -17.83 -18.80 -4.69
N THR A 151 -17.80 -17.61 -5.30
CA THR A 151 -18.38 -16.38 -4.75
C THR A 151 -19.29 -15.73 -5.79
N GLN A 152 -20.28 -14.97 -5.34
CA GLN A 152 -21.05 -14.14 -6.25
C GLN A 152 -20.15 -12.99 -6.71
N LEU A 153 -19.87 -12.92 -8.02
CA LEU A 153 -19.02 -11.86 -8.57
C LEU A 153 -19.71 -10.48 -8.40
N PRO A 154 -18.94 -9.40 -8.18
CA PRO A 154 -19.48 -8.05 -8.13
C PRO A 154 -20.11 -7.66 -9.48
N PRO A 155 -21.14 -6.79 -9.50
CA PRO A 155 -21.85 -6.42 -10.73
C PRO A 155 -20.95 -5.88 -11.86
N SER A 156 -19.83 -5.24 -11.52
CA SER A 156 -18.82 -4.75 -12.47
C SER A 156 -18.00 -5.85 -13.15
N ALA A 157 -17.94 -7.04 -12.57
CA ALA A 157 -17.26 -8.22 -13.11
C ALA A 157 -18.23 -9.17 -13.85
N LEU A 158 -19.53 -8.84 -13.88
CA LEU A 158 -20.54 -9.55 -14.65
C LEU A 158 -20.69 -8.85 -16.00
N GLY A 159 -20.30 -9.51 -17.10
CA GLY A 159 -20.65 -9.04 -18.45
C GLY A 159 -22.16 -9.02 -18.66
N GLU A 160 -22.66 -8.40 -19.74
CA GLU A 160 -24.11 -8.34 -20.06
C GLU A 160 -24.78 -9.74 -20.14
N THR A 161 -23.99 -10.80 -20.33
CA THR A 161 -24.43 -12.21 -20.34
C THR A 161 -24.24 -12.96 -19.01
N SER A 162 -23.80 -12.28 -17.96
CA SER A 162 -23.44 -12.86 -16.65
C SER A 162 -24.44 -12.57 -15.54
N VAL A 163 -25.61 -12.00 -15.87
CA VAL A 163 -26.68 -11.71 -14.89
C VAL A 163 -27.43 -13.01 -14.55
N SER A 164 -27.68 -13.28 -13.27
CA SER A 164 -28.59 -14.35 -12.86
C SER A 164 -30.00 -14.09 -13.42
N VAL A 165 -30.61 -15.10 -14.05
CA VAL A 165 -31.89 -14.95 -14.75
C VAL A 165 -32.99 -15.72 -14.01
N LEU A 166 -34.13 -15.06 -13.80
CA LEU A 166 -35.38 -15.68 -13.36
C LEU A 166 -36.31 -15.82 -14.56
N LYS A 167 -36.70 -17.04 -14.90
CA LYS A 167 -37.69 -17.32 -15.95
C LYS A 167 -38.97 -17.84 -15.32
N PHE A 168 -40.09 -17.22 -15.68
CA PHE A 168 -41.43 -17.60 -15.22
C PHE A 168 -42.19 -18.26 -16.36
N SER A 169 -42.64 -19.49 -16.14
CA SER A 169 -43.62 -20.14 -17.03
C SER A 169 -45.01 -19.84 -16.50
N LEU A 170 -45.87 -19.30 -17.36
CA LEU A 170 -47.22 -18.89 -16.99
C LEU A 170 -48.26 -19.80 -17.64
N ARG A 171 -49.30 -20.16 -16.90
CA ARG A 171 -50.48 -20.86 -17.42
C ARG A 171 -51.75 -20.03 -17.19
N PRO A 172 -52.68 -19.98 -18.15
CA PRO A 172 -53.95 -19.27 -17.94
C PRO A 172 -54.78 -19.95 -16.83
N THR A 173 -55.48 -19.17 -16.01
CA THR A 173 -56.57 -19.71 -15.20
C THR A 173 -57.68 -20.12 -16.16
N SER A 174 -57.92 -21.42 -16.31
CA SER A 174 -59.01 -21.93 -17.15
C SER A 174 -60.31 -21.22 -16.77
N ALA A 175 -60.93 -20.52 -17.73
CA ALA A 175 -62.29 -20.03 -17.55
C ALA A 175 -63.15 -21.26 -17.26
N LEU A 176 -63.75 -21.31 -16.07
CA LEU A 176 -64.80 -22.26 -15.75
C LEU A 176 -65.81 -22.20 -16.90
N LYS A 177 -65.89 -23.29 -17.67
CA LYS A 177 -66.91 -23.46 -18.69
C LYS A 177 -68.23 -23.44 -17.92
N ILE A 178 -68.95 -22.32 -17.98
CA ILE A 178 -70.33 -22.26 -17.47
C ILE A 178 -71.10 -23.24 -18.37
N VAL A 179 -71.37 -24.42 -17.84
CA VAL A 179 -72.39 -25.30 -18.41
C VAL A 179 -73.70 -24.67 -17.95
N GLU A 180 -74.37 -23.96 -18.85
CA GLU A 180 -75.77 -23.59 -18.65
C GLU A 180 -76.57 -24.90 -18.68
N ASP A 181 -76.98 -25.38 -17.50
CA ASP A 181 -78.02 -26.40 -17.37
C ASP A 181 -79.33 -25.78 -17.86
N ASP A 182 -79.58 -25.89 -19.16
CA ASP A 182 -80.87 -25.63 -19.78
C ASP A 182 -81.74 -26.89 -19.62
N ASP A 183 -82.33 -27.07 -18.43
CA ASP A 183 -83.61 -27.78 -18.28
C ASP A 183 -84.15 -27.71 -16.84
N ALA A 184 -84.80 -26.59 -16.53
CA ALA A 184 -85.85 -26.55 -15.53
C ALA A 184 -86.87 -25.47 -15.89
N ARG A 185 -87.69 -25.73 -16.93
CA ARG A 185 -88.93 -24.97 -17.12
C ARG A 185 -90.02 -25.49 -16.18
N PRO A 186 -90.79 -24.60 -15.53
CA PRO A 186 -91.88 -24.99 -14.67
C PRO A 186 -93.17 -25.19 -15.48
N ARG A 187 -93.89 -26.29 -15.23
CA ARG A 187 -95.34 -26.38 -15.04
C ARG A 187 -95.73 -27.79 -14.62
#